data_AF-A0A822A884-F1
#
_entry.id   AF-A0A822A884-F1
#
_cell.length_a   1.000
_cell.length_b   1.000
_cell.length_c   1.000
_cell.angle_alpha   90.00
_cell.angle_beta   90.00
_cell.angle_gamma   90.00
#
_symmetry.space_group_name_H-M   'P 1'
#
loop_
_entity.id
_entity.type
_entity.pdbx_description
1 polymer ?
#
loop_
_entity_poly.entity_id
_entity_poly.type
_entity_poly.pdbx_seq_one_letter_code
_entity_poly.pdbx_strand_id
1 'polypeptide(L)'
;PTLWKQVLREDNQYRRPLIDQVIQTALAETQDPEEISVTVKAFMVADLPNSLIELLEKIVIDNSVFSGHRNLQNLLILTDIKADRSHRAYEFAERCNDPSVCSLLANAQIRQGLVKEAIDSFIKANDPTSYLEVVNVATQN
;
A
#
# COMPACT_ATOMS: atom_id res chain seq x y z
N PRO A 1 -0.79 21.50 -8.19
CA PRO A 1 -1.81 20.46 -7.88
C PRO A 1 -2.94 20.30 -8.94
N THR A 2 -3.22 21.30 -9.78
CA THR A 2 -4.35 21.28 -10.74
C THR A 2 -4.11 20.44 -12.00
N LEU A 3 -2.84 20.26 -12.41
CA LEU A 3 -2.49 19.50 -13.62
C LEU A 3 -2.93 18.02 -13.52
N TRP A 4 -2.65 17.39 -12.38
CA TRP A 4 -3.05 16.01 -12.10
C TRP A 4 -4.55 15.80 -12.19
N LYS A 5 -5.34 16.72 -11.64
CA LYS A 5 -6.81 16.66 -11.70
C LYS A 5 -7.32 16.74 -13.14
N GLN A 6 -6.60 17.40 -14.04
CA GLN A 6 -6.95 17.52 -15.45
C GLN A 6 -6.50 16.30 -16.26
N VAL A 7 -5.31 15.77 -15.96
CA VAL A 7 -4.74 14.59 -16.62
C VAL A 7 -5.48 13.30 -16.23
N LEU A 8 -5.89 13.17 -14.97
CA LEU A 8 -6.56 11.99 -14.43
C LEU A 8 -8.07 11.96 -14.69
N ARG A 9 -8.61 12.90 -15.48
CA ARG A 9 -10.04 12.91 -15.85
C ARG A 9 -10.39 11.64 -16.60
N GLU A 10 -11.56 11.09 -16.32
CA GLU A 10 -12.08 9.88 -17.00
C GLU A 10 -12.29 10.09 -18.51
N ASP A 11 -12.58 11.33 -18.89
CA ASP A 11 -12.76 11.79 -20.28
C ASP A 11 -11.43 11.91 -21.06
N ASN A 12 -10.28 11.71 -20.40
CA ASN A 12 -8.99 11.77 -21.04
C ASN A 12 -8.60 10.41 -21.64
N GLN A 13 -8.61 10.29 -22.96
CA GLN A 13 -8.16 9.10 -23.69
C GLN A 13 -6.69 8.72 -23.40
N TYR A 14 -5.86 9.69 -23.02
CA TYR A 14 -4.46 9.47 -22.67
C TYR A 14 -4.23 9.20 -21.18
N ARG A 15 -5.30 9.09 -20.37
CA ARG A 15 -5.20 8.88 -18.92
C ARG A 15 -4.32 7.68 -18.59
N ARG A 16 -4.62 6.50 -19.16
CA ARG A 16 -3.84 5.26 -18.94
C ARG A 16 -2.38 5.40 -19.39
N PRO A 17 -2.08 5.79 -20.65
CA PRO A 17 -0.71 5.98 -21.10
C PRO A 17 0.10 6.95 -20.23
N LEU A 18 -0.50 8.06 -19.79
CA LEU A 18 0.16 9.04 -18.92
C LEU A 18 0.44 8.47 -17.54
N ILE A 19 -0.49 7.73 -16.96
CA ILE A 19 -0.28 7.05 -15.68
C ILE A 19 0.87 6.05 -15.81
N ASP A 20 0.84 5.20 -16.82
CA ASP A 20 1.87 4.18 -17.03
C ASP A 20 3.23 4.82 -17.23
N GLN A 21 3.32 5.90 -18.02
CA GLN A 21 4.57 6.62 -18.26
C GLN A 21 5.11 7.31 -17.00
N VAL A 22 4.23 7.86 -16.15
CA VAL A 22 4.65 8.47 -14.88
C VAL A 22 5.13 7.39 -13.90
N ILE A 23 4.44 6.26 -13.81
CA ILE A 23 4.83 5.14 -12.95
C ILE A 23 6.14 4.51 -13.44
N GLN A 24 6.31 4.31 -14.75
CA GLN A 24 7.49 3.64 -15.30
C GLN A 24 8.74 4.51 -15.33
N THR A 25 8.62 5.82 -15.54
CA THR A 25 9.78 6.68 -15.84
C THR A 25 9.92 7.83 -14.85
N ALA A 26 8.90 8.69 -14.74
CA ALA A 26 9.03 9.94 -13.99
C ALA A 26 9.23 9.72 -12.48
N LEU A 27 8.56 8.73 -11.90
CA LEU A 27 8.66 8.43 -10.47
C LEU A 27 9.83 7.51 -10.12
N ALA A 28 10.32 6.72 -11.07
CA ALA A 28 11.50 5.89 -10.87
C ALA A 28 12.76 6.75 -10.72
N GLU A 29 12.83 7.87 -11.44
CA GLU A 29 13.95 8.81 -11.38
C GLU A 29 13.83 9.83 -10.23
N THR A 30 12.60 10.16 -9.78
CA THR A 30 12.44 11.13 -8.71
C THR A 30 12.86 10.55 -7.36
N GLN A 31 13.68 11.31 -6.64
CA GLN A 31 14.03 11.06 -5.24
C GLN A 31 13.30 12.02 -4.30
N ASP A 32 12.37 12.83 -4.84
CA ASP A 32 11.68 13.84 -4.06
C ASP A 32 10.42 13.26 -3.39
N PRO A 33 10.38 13.19 -2.04
CA PRO A 33 9.21 12.71 -1.30
C PRO A 33 7.96 13.58 -1.52
N GLU A 34 8.12 14.87 -1.86
CA GLU A 34 6.99 15.76 -2.13
C GLU A 34 6.31 15.40 -3.45
N GLU A 35 7.07 15.10 -4.52
CA GLU A 35 6.51 14.69 -5.81
C GLU A 35 5.70 13.40 -5.71
N ILE A 36 6.22 12.43 -4.95
CA ILE A 36 5.52 11.17 -4.67
C ILE A 36 4.24 11.45 -3.89
N SER A 37 4.32 12.28 -2.84
CA SER A 37 3.16 12.60 -2.02
C SER A 37 2.06 13.33 -2.80
N VAL A 38 2.42 14.26 -3.69
CA VAL A 38 1.48 14.96 -4.58
C VAL A 38 0.81 13.97 -5.53
N THR A 39 1.60 13.03 -6.08
CA THR A 39 1.11 12.05 -7.03
C THR A 39 0.19 11.02 -6.36
N VAL A 40 0.56 10.49 -5.19
CA VAL A 40 -0.28 9.61 -4.36
C VAL A 40 -1.61 10.30 -4.04
N LYS A 41 -1.57 11.55 -3.57
CA LYS A 41 -2.81 12.32 -3.29
C LYS A 41 -3.66 12.49 -4.54
N ALA A 42 -3.05 12.74 -5.70
CA ALA A 42 -3.77 12.85 -6.95
C ALA A 42 -4.49 11.54 -7.32
N PHE A 43 -3.81 10.40 -7.21
CA PHE A 43 -4.42 9.09 -7.46
C PHE A 43 -5.53 8.74 -6.47
N MET A 44 -5.36 9.08 -5.18
CA MET A 44 -6.42 8.92 -4.16
C MET A 44 -7.66 9.77 -4.50
N VAL A 45 -7.47 11.02 -4.92
CA VAL A 45 -8.59 11.93 -5.29
C VAL A 45 -9.25 11.50 -6.60
N ALA A 46 -8.49 10.88 -7.51
CA ALA A 46 -9.02 10.34 -8.76
C ALA A 46 -9.70 8.98 -8.60
N ASP A 47 -9.74 8.41 -7.38
CA ASP A 47 -10.28 7.08 -7.06
C ASP A 47 -9.68 5.96 -7.93
N LEU A 48 -8.35 6.01 -8.11
CA LEU A 48 -7.59 5.04 -8.91
C LEU A 48 -6.69 4.17 -8.02
N PRO A 49 -7.25 3.24 -7.22
CA PRO A 49 -6.47 2.43 -6.28
C PRO A 49 -5.49 1.50 -7.00
N ASN A 50 -5.86 0.95 -8.16
CA ASN A 50 -4.99 0.04 -8.91
C ASN A 50 -3.69 0.72 -9.37
N SER A 51 -3.79 1.94 -9.93
CA SER A 51 -2.62 2.71 -10.35
C SER A 51 -1.80 3.20 -9.16
N LEU A 52 -2.45 3.51 -8.04
CA LEU A 52 -1.77 3.89 -6.80
C LEU A 52 -0.93 2.73 -6.24
N ILE A 53 -1.47 1.50 -6.26
CA ILE A 53 -0.76 0.30 -5.82
C ILE A 53 0.48 0.08 -6.68
N GLU A 54 0.33 0.07 -8.00
CA GLU A 54 1.43 -0.17 -8.92
C GLU A 54 2.54 0.88 -8.76
N LEU A 55 2.15 2.14 -8.56
CA LEU A 55 3.06 3.23 -8.23
C LEU A 55 3.83 2.97 -6.93
N LEU A 56 3.12 2.61 -5.86
CA LEU A 56 3.72 2.40 -4.56
C LEU A 56 4.62 1.16 -4.55
N GLU A 57 4.23 0.07 -5.22
CA GLU A 57 5.07 -1.11 -5.42
C GLU A 57 6.36 -0.72 -6.16
N LYS A 58 6.26 0.00 -7.28
CA LYS A 58 7.40 0.43 -8.08
C LYS A 58 8.38 1.27 -7.27
N ILE A 59 7.87 2.27 -6.56
CA ILE A 59 8.69 3.16 -5.73
C ILE A 59 9.34 2.40 -4.58
N VAL A 60 8.58 1.56 -3.87
CA VAL A 60 9.11 0.92 -2.66
C VAL A 60 10.03 -0.26 -3.00
N ILE A 61 9.83 -0.93 -4.16
CA ILE A 61 10.68 -2.03 -4.63
C ILE A 61 11.90 -1.52 -5.40
N ASP A 62 11.73 -0.61 -6.36
CA ASP A 62 12.82 -0.18 -7.25
C ASP A 62 13.64 0.98 -6.66
N ASN A 63 13.03 1.83 -5.82
CA ASN A 63 13.72 2.98 -5.23
C ASN A 63 14.12 2.70 -3.77
N SER A 64 15.42 2.43 -3.57
CA SER A 64 16.02 2.13 -2.26
C SER A 64 15.89 3.28 -1.25
N VAL A 65 15.65 4.51 -1.70
CA VAL A 65 15.42 5.67 -0.82
C VAL A 65 14.06 5.57 -0.12
N PHE A 66 13.07 5.02 -0.83
CA PHE A 66 11.70 4.87 -0.33
C PHE A 66 11.39 3.48 0.22
N SER A 67 12.24 2.49 -0.07
CA SER A 67 12.11 1.13 0.44
C SER A 67 12.02 1.05 1.97
N GLY A 68 12.67 1.97 2.69
CA GLY A 68 12.60 2.09 4.16
C GLY A 68 11.55 3.09 4.69
N HIS A 69 10.78 3.74 3.81
CA HIS A 69 9.90 4.83 4.21
C HIS A 69 8.56 4.28 4.74
N ARG A 70 8.50 4.04 6.06
CA ARG A 70 7.34 3.43 6.76
C ARG A 70 5.97 3.99 6.37
N ASN A 71 5.86 5.30 6.13
CA ASN A 71 4.59 5.91 5.72
C ASN A 71 4.12 5.45 4.34
N LEU A 72 5.04 5.26 3.39
CA LEU A 72 4.71 4.77 2.04
C LEU A 72 4.40 3.28 2.07
N GLN A 73 5.15 2.50 2.86
CA GLN A 73 4.86 1.09 3.11
C GLN A 73 3.45 0.90 3.69
N ASN A 74 3.09 1.67 4.71
CA ASN A 74 1.75 1.63 5.32
C ASN A 74 0.66 2.03 4.31
N LEU A 75 0.91 3.05 3.50
CA LEU A 75 -0.01 3.47 2.43
C LEU A 75 -0.22 2.36 1.39
N LEU A 76 0.84 1.64 0.99
CA LEU A 76 0.76 0.53 0.05
C LEU A 76 -0.13 -0.58 0.61
N ILE A 77 0.21 -1.08 1.81
CA ILE A 77 -0.53 -2.14 2.50
C ILE A 77 -2.01 -1.78 2.66
N LEU A 78 -2.31 -0.56 3.15
CA LEU A 78 -3.69 -0.12 3.35
C LEU A 78 -4.45 -0.01 2.02
N THR A 79 -3.79 0.44 0.95
CA THR A 79 -4.41 0.57 -0.38
C THR A 79 -4.66 -0.79 -1.00
N ASP A 80 -3.71 -1.72 -0.90
CA ASP A 80 -3.84 -3.10 -1.38
C ASP A 80 -5.00 -3.83 -0.71
N ILE A 81 -5.09 -3.75 0.62
CA ILE A 81 -6.20 -4.33 1.36
C ILE A 81 -7.52 -3.69 0.96
N LYS A 82 -7.57 -2.36 0.84
CA LYS A 82 -8.79 -1.66 0.42
C LYS A 82 -9.22 -2.07 -1.00
N ALA A 83 -8.28 -2.46 -1.85
CA ALA A 83 -8.53 -2.93 -3.21
C ALA A 83 -8.77 -4.46 -3.29
N ASP A 84 -8.96 -5.16 -2.16
CA ASP A 84 -9.06 -6.62 -2.06
C ASP A 84 -7.86 -7.38 -2.68
N ARG A 85 -6.69 -6.74 -2.74
CA ARG A 85 -5.41 -7.33 -3.15
C ARG A 85 -4.58 -7.77 -1.95
N SER A 86 -5.22 -8.42 -0.98
CA SER A 86 -4.59 -8.88 0.27
C SER A 86 -3.36 -9.76 0.07
N HIS A 87 -3.29 -10.55 -1.01
CA HIS A 87 -2.11 -11.37 -1.32
C HIS A 87 -0.84 -10.56 -1.59
N ARG A 88 -0.96 -9.39 -2.24
CA ARG A 88 0.18 -8.53 -2.57
C ARG A 88 0.68 -7.78 -1.36
N ALA A 89 -0.26 -7.27 -0.55
CA ALA A 89 0.06 -6.70 0.77
C ALA A 89 0.82 -7.71 1.64
N TYR A 90 0.42 -8.98 1.59
CA TYR A 90 1.08 -10.06 2.33
C TYR A 90 2.52 -10.31 1.85
N GLU A 91 2.74 -10.52 0.54
CA GLU A 91 4.09 -10.67 -0.01
C GLU A 91 4.99 -9.47 0.30
N PHE A 92 4.41 -8.27 0.28
CA PHE A 92 5.13 -7.05 0.59
C PHE A 92 5.53 -6.99 2.08
N ALA A 93 4.61 -7.31 2.99
CA ALA A 93 4.90 -7.38 4.43
C ALA A 93 5.96 -8.44 4.74
N GLU A 94 5.90 -9.60 4.09
CA GLU A 94 6.91 -10.65 4.20
C GLU A 94 8.30 -10.17 3.76
N ARG A 95 8.37 -9.40 2.66
CA ARG A 95 9.64 -8.82 2.18
C ARG A 95 10.18 -7.72 3.09
N CYS A 96 9.31 -6.91 3.69
CA CYS A 96 9.73 -5.87 4.62
C CYS A 96 10.24 -6.44 5.95
N ASN A 97 9.67 -7.58 6.38
CA ASN A 97 9.97 -8.23 7.65
C ASN A 97 9.97 -7.26 8.85
N ASP A 98 9.13 -6.22 8.78
CA ASP A 98 9.00 -5.19 9.82
C ASP A 98 7.77 -5.51 10.67
N PRO A 99 7.92 -5.65 12.00
CA PRO A 99 6.81 -5.98 12.89
C PRO A 99 5.67 -4.96 12.87
N SER A 100 5.98 -3.70 12.58
CA SER A 100 4.97 -2.63 12.44
C SER A 100 4.07 -2.88 11.22
N VAL A 101 4.67 -3.30 10.10
CA VAL A 101 3.98 -3.57 8.83
C VAL A 101 3.13 -4.84 8.96
N CYS A 102 3.68 -5.88 9.59
CA CYS A 102 2.95 -7.12 9.87
C CYS A 102 1.72 -6.89 10.77
N SER A 103 1.85 -6.06 11.81
CA SER A 103 0.72 -5.70 12.69
C SER A 103 -0.40 -4.98 11.94
N LEU A 104 -0.03 -4.09 11.01
CA LEU A 104 -0.98 -3.32 10.20
C LEU A 104 -1.73 -4.20 9.20
N LEU A 105 -1.01 -5.09 8.51
CA LEU A 105 -1.56 -6.09 7.59
C LEU A 105 -2.55 -6.99 8.33
N ALA A 106 -2.16 -7.49 9.50
CA ALA A 106 -2.97 -8.41 10.29
C ALA A 106 -4.27 -7.76 10.78
N ASN A 107 -4.20 -6.50 11.23
CA ASN A 107 -5.37 -5.69 11.58
C ASN A 107 -6.36 -5.55 10.41
N ALA A 108 -5.83 -5.36 9.22
CA ALA A 108 -6.62 -5.27 8.00
C ALA A 108 -7.22 -6.63 7.58
N GLN A 109 -6.48 -7.73 7.71
CA GLN A 109 -6.95 -9.08 7.44
C GLN A 109 -8.10 -9.48 8.38
N ILE A 110 -8.04 -9.10 9.66
CA ILE A 110 -9.17 -9.26 10.61
C ILE A 110 -10.42 -8.58 10.06
N ARG A 111 -10.30 -7.33 9.59
CA ARG A 111 -11.44 -6.58 9.05
C ARG A 111 -12.05 -7.21 7.80
N GLN A 112 -11.28 -7.98 7.04
CA GLN A 112 -11.75 -8.76 5.90
C GLN A 112 -12.30 -10.15 6.29
N GLY A 113 -12.20 -10.55 7.56
CA GLY A 113 -12.59 -11.89 8.02
C GLY A 113 -11.55 -12.98 7.74
N LEU A 114 -10.34 -12.62 7.32
CA LEU A 114 -9.20 -13.52 7.09
C LEU A 114 -8.47 -13.79 8.40
N VAL A 115 -9.16 -14.44 9.34
CA VAL A 115 -8.68 -14.65 10.72
C VAL A 115 -7.42 -15.51 10.76
N LYS A 116 -7.34 -16.57 9.95
CA LYS A 116 -6.21 -17.50 9.98
C LYS A 116 -4.91 -16.80 9.55
N GLU A 117 -4.98 -16.05 8.47
CA GLU A 117 -3.86 -15.29 7.91
C GLU A 117 -3.45 -14.15 8.85
N ALA A 118 -4.43 -13.47 9.47
CA ALA A 118 -4.15 -12.43 10.46
C ALA A 118 -3.35 -12.97 11.65
N ILE A 119 -3.69 -14.16 12.16
CA ILE A 119 -2.98 -14.79 13.28
C ILE A 119 -1.50 -15.01 12.92
N ASP A 120 -1.22 -15.58 11.74
CA ASP A 120 0.16 -15.82 11.28
C ASP A 120 0.95 -14.51 11.14
N SER A 121 0.32 -13.46 10.59
CA SER A 121 0.94 -12.13 10.46
C SER A 121 1.19 -11.47 11.83
N PHE A 122 0.30 -11.62 12.81
CA PHE A 122 0.53 -11.10 14.17
C PHE A 122 1.62 -11.85 14.93
N ILE A 123 1.71 -13.17 14.75
CA ILE A 123 2.80 -13.96 15.35
C ILE A 123 4.15 -13.46 14.80
N LYS A 124 4.23 -13.22 13.48
CA LYS A 124 5.42 -12.62 12.85
C LYS A 124 5.71 -11.21 13.34
N ALA A 125 4.68 -10.43 13.63
CA ALA A 125 4.84 -9.08 14.16
C ALA A 125 5.45 -9.05 15.57
N ASN A 126 5.41 -10.16 16.32
CA ASN A 126 5.97 -10.30 17.67
C ASN A 126 5.62 -9.10 18.60
N ASP A 127 4.45 -8.52 18.43
CA ASP A 127 4.04 -7.31 19.14
C ASP A 127 3.12 -7.65 20.33
N PRO A 128 3.56 -7.47 21.59
CA PRO A 128 2.81 -7.78 22.80
C PRO A 128 1.40 -7.18 22.83
N THR A 129 1.23 -5.96 22.31
CA THR A 129 -0.05 -5.25 22.29
C THR A 129 -1.08 -5.88 21.37
N SER A 130 -0.61 -6.56 20.33
CA SER A 130 -1.46 -7.17 19.31
C SER A 130 -1.97 -8.56 19.69
N TYR A 131 -1.34 -9.25 20.65
CA TYR A 131 -1.80 -10.58 21.10
C TYR A 131 -3.21 -10.58 21.70
N LEU A 132 -3.63 -9.50 22.36
CA LEU A 132 -5.00 -9.38 22.86
C LEU A 132 -6.03 -9.38 21.73
N GLU A 133 -5.70 -8.75 20.61
CA GLU A 133 -6.54 -8.70 19.42
C GLU A 133 -6.62 -10.09 18.77
N VAL A 134 -5.48 -10.77 18.62
CA VAL A 134 -5.40 -12.17 18.13
C VAL A 134 -6.25 -13.12 18.97
N VAL A 135 -6.14 -13.05 20.30
CA VAL A 135 -6.89 -13.93 21.22
C VAL A 135 -8.40 -13.67 21.12
N ASN A 136 -8.81 -12.41 21.03
CA ASN A 136 -10.22 -12.05 20.84
C ASN A 136 -10.77 -12.57 19.51
N VAL A 137 -10.01 -12.46 18.42
CA VAL A 137 -10.46 -12.96 17.12
C VAL A 137 -10.46 -14.50 17.06
N ALA A 138 -9.47 -15.14 17.68
CA ALA A 138 -9.41 -16.61 17.77
C ALA A 138 -10.53 -17.21 18.63
N THR A 139 -11.05 -16.48 19.62
CA THR A 139 -12.16 -16.93 20.48
C THR A 139 -13.56 -16.66 19.90
N GLN A 140 -13.66 -15.89 18.81
CA GLN A 140 -14.93 -15.60 18.12
C GLN A 140 -15.25 -16.55 16.94
N ASN A 141 -14.40 -17.53 16.64
CA ASN A 141 -14.68 -18.63 15.70
C ASN A 141 -15.05 -19.93 16.45
#